data_AF-A0A661DFF5-F1
#
_entry.id   AF-A0A661DFF5-F1
#
_cell.length_a   1.000
_cell.length_b   1.000
_cell.length_c   1.000
_cell.angle_alpha   90.00
_cell.angle_beta   90.00
_cell.angle_gamma   90.00
#
_symmetry.space_group_name_H-M   'P 1'
#
loop_
_entity.id
_entity.type
_entity.pdbx_description
1 polymer ?
#
loop_
_entity_poly.entity_id
_entity_poly.type
_entity_poly.pdbx_seq_one_letter_code
_entity_poly.pdbx_strand_id
1 'polypeptide(L)'
;MASYADARSHNGSWLLRIDDIDQARVVKHSDQHILNALEQCGFNWDEKVTYQSQCLSHYQSALEKLNHSKLIYSCSCSRKQLKAISDNGIYPGLCRNKAGHNINDKNTAIRIKVPAESISFIDQIQQKYSQKLSQDAGDFIIYR
;
A
#
# COMPACT_ATOMS: atom_id res chain seq x y z
N MET A 1 -1.59 -16.95 13.28
CA MET A 1 -0.94 -18.23 13.66
C MET A 1 0.43 -18.37 13.03
N ALA A 2 0.55 -18.47 11.69
CA ALA A 2 1.85 -18.70 11.03
C ALA A 2 2.93 -17.65 11.38
N SER A 3 2.62 -16.35 11.27
CA SER A 3 3.59 -15.29 11.62
C SER A 3 4.02 -15.29 13.09
N TYR A 4 3.12 -15.68 14.00
CA TYR A 4 3.45 -15.80 15.43
C TYR A 4 4.40 -16.97 15.68
N ALA A 5 4.06 -18.15 15.14
CA ALA A 5 4.89 -19.35 15.30
C ALA A 5 6.29 -19.15 14.71
N ASP A 6 6.38 -18.52 13.53
CA ASP A 6 7.64 -18.20 12.87
C ASP A 6 8.52 -17.24 13.70
N ALA A 7 7.92 -16.18 14.26
CA ALA A 7 8.65 -15.27 15.15
C ALA A 7 9.16 -16.02 16.39
N ARG A 8 8.31 -16.84 17.03
CA ARG A 8 8.70 -17.59 18.24
C ARG A 8 9.75 -18.66 17.96
N SER A 9 9.71 -19.35 16.83
CA SER A 9 10.74 -20.35 16.49
C SER A 9 12.12 -19.74 16.22
N HIS A 10 12.17 -18.46 15.85
CA HIS A 10 13.39 -17.71 15.59
C HIS A 10 13.78 -16.77 16.74
N ASN A 11 13.15 -16.88 17.92
CA ASN A 11 13.35 -15.98 19.06
C ASN A 11 13.21 -14.49 18.69
N GLY A 12 12.33 -14.18 17.74
CA GLY A 12 12.05 -12.83 17.26
C GLY A 12 10.84 -12.18 17.94
N SER A 13 10.63 -10.91 17.64
CA SER A 13 9.45 -10.16 18.07
C SER A 13 8.29 -10.33 17.08
N TRP A 14 7.09 -10.56 17.60
CA TRP A 14 5.84 -10.55 16.88
C TRP A 14 5.07 -9.26 17.16
N LEU A 15 4.92 -8.43 16.12
CA LEU A 15 4.31 -7.10 16.21
C LEU A 15 2.89 -7.11 15.67
N LEU A 16 2.02 -6.28 16.27
CA LEU A 16 0.64 -6.11 15.82
C LEU A 16 0.37 -4.70 15.30
N ARG A 17 -0.16 -4.62 14.07
CA ARG A 17 -0.59 -3.38 13.43
C ARG A 17 -2.03 -3.51 12.94
N ILE A 18 -2.90 -2.61 13.39
CA ILE A 18 -4.27 -2.47 12.91
C ILE A 18 -4.28 -1.60 11.65
N ASP A 19 -4.78 -2.15 10.55
CA ASP A 19 -4.88 -1.47 9.26
C ASP A 19 -6.24 -0.78 9.09
N ASP A 20 -6.46 0.26 9.89
CA ASP A 20 -7.69 1.05 9.94
C ASP A 20 -7.64 2.30 9.04
N ILE A 21 -6.84 2.29 7.97
CA ILE A 21 -6.61 3.49 7.15
C ILE A 21 -7.87 3.96 6.40
N ASP A 22 -8.77 3.05 6.03
CA ASP A 22 -10.06 3.36 5.41
C ASP A 22 -11.16 3.46 6.48
N GLN A 23 -11.15 4.58 7.22
CA GLN A 23 -12.06 4.85 8.34
C GLN A 23 -13.55 4.71 7.99
N ALA A 24 -13.95 4.96 6.74
CA ALA A 24 -15.34 4.80 6.31
C ALA A 24 -15.81 3.33 6.29
N ARG A 25 -14.87 2.37 6.23
CA ARG A 25 -15.14 0.93 6.26
C ARG A 25 -14.88 0.28 7.60
N VAL A 26 -14.32 1.02 8.56
CA VAL A 26 -14.02 0.49 9.89
C VAL A 26 -15.32 0.22 10.63
N VAL A 27 -15.51 -1.03 11.03
CA VAL A 27 -16.63 -1.43 11.90
C VAL A 27 -16.25 -1.10 13.33
N LYS A 28 -17.16 -0.39 14.03
CA LYS A 28 -16.96 -0.02 15.44
C LYS A 28 -16.60 -1.25 16.29
N HIS A 29 -15.58 -1.12 17.14
CA HIS A 29 -15.06 -2.18 18.04
C HIS A 29 -14.44 -3.40 17.36
N SER A 30 -14.30 -3.42 16.03
CA SER A 30 -13.68 -4.55 15.32
C SER A 30 -12.24 -4.80 15.74
N ASP A 31 -11.48 -3.75 16.03
CA ASP A 31 -10.13 -3.82 16.59
C ASP A 31 -10.12 -4.55 17.94
N GLN A 32 -10.99 -4.19 18.88
CA GLN A 32 -11.08 -4.86 20.17
C GLN A 32 -11.47 -6.34 20.03
N HIS A 33 -12.37 -6.67 19.10
CA HIS A 33 -12.72 -8.06 18.82
C HIS A 33 -11.51 -8.87 18.30
N ILE A 34 -10.69 -8.27 17.43
CA ILE A 34 -9.45 -8.88 16.93
C ILE A 34 -8.45 -9.10 18.08
N LEU A 35 -8.22 -8.07 18.90
CA LEU A 35 -7.30 -8.14 20.04
C LEU A 35 -7.71 -9.24 21.03
N ASN A 36 -8.97 -9.25 21.43
CA ASN A 36 -9.51 -10.26 22.36
C ASN A 36 -9.37 -11.67 21.79
N ALA A 37 -9.65 -11.87 20.50
CA ALA A 37 -9.51 -13.18 19.87
C ALA A 37 -8.05 -13.67 19.87
N LEU A 38 -7.09 -12.78 19.60
CA LEU A 38 -5.66 -13.10 19.64
C LEU A 38 -5.21 -13.48 21.05
N GLU A 39 -5.60 -12.70 22.06
CA GLU A 39 -5.30 -12.98 23.47
C GLU A 39 -5.89 -14.31 23.94
N GLN A 40 -7.16 -14.58 23.60
CA GLN A 40 -7.83 -15.85 23.93
C GLN A 40 -7.15 -17.06 23.29
N CYS A 41 -6.54 -16.89 22.11
CA CYS A 41 -5.74 -17.92 21.46
C CYS A 41 -4.29 -18.00 21.97
N GLY A 42 -3.88 -17.15 22.92
CA GLY A 42 -2.52 -17.10 23.45
C GLY A 42 -1.49 -16.44 22.53
N PHE A 43 -1.92 -15.65 21.55
CA PHE A 43 -1.03 -14.91 20.64
C PHE A 43 -0.70 -13.53 21.21
N ASN A 44 0.30 -13.50 22.09
CA ASN A 44 0.79 -12.26 22.70
C ASN A 44 1.78 -11.57 21.77
N TRP A 45 1.51 -10.31 21.43
CA TRP A 45 2.42 -9.43 20.68
C TRP A 45 3.40 -8.72 21.62
N ASP A 46 4.58 -8.39 21.10
CA ASP A 46 5.73 -7.99 21.93
C ASP A 46 5.87 -6.47 22.11
N GLU A 47 5.17 -5.65 21.31
CA GLU A 47 5.20 -4.18 21.41
C GLU A 47 3.81 -3.56 21.39
N LYS A 48 3.71 -2.24 21.60
CA LYS A 48 2.43 -1.54 21.53
C LYS A 48 1.78 -1.74 20.15
N VAL A 49 0.48 -2.02 20.17
CA VAL A 49 -0.33 -2.07 18.94
C VAL A 49 -0.25 -0.72 18.23
N THR A 50 0.02 -0.76 16.93
CA THR A 50 0.07 0.43 16.08
C THR A 50 -1.19 0.53 15.22
N TYR A 51 -1.66 1.74 14.97
CA TYR A 51 -2.86 2.02 14.18
C TYR A 51 -2.49 2.89 12.98
N GLN A 52 -2.82 2.46 11.77
CA GLN A 52 -2.48 3.22 10.56
C GLN A 52 -3.16 4.58 10.49
N SER A 53 -4.35 4.73 11.07
CA SER A 53 -5.03 6.03 11.22
C SER A 53 -4.22 7.08 11.98
N GLN A 54 -3.27 6.65 12.83
CA GLN A 54 -2.36 7.53 13.57
C GLN A 54 -1.06 7.82 12.81
N CYS A 55 -0.84 7.19 11.66
CA CYS A 55 0.39 7.29 10.88
C CYS A 55 0.30 8.22 9.67
N LEU A 56 -0.77 9.03 9.55
CA LEU A 56 -1.01 9.90 8.38
C LEU A 56 0.15 10.83 8.05
N SER A 57 0.85 11.36 9.07
CA SER A 57 2.03 12.21 8.89
C SER A 57 3.19 11.48 8.20
N HIS A 58 3.39 10.18 8.48
CA HIS A 58 4.41 9.37 7.82
C HIS A 58 4.11 9.18 6.34
N TYR A 59 2.84 8.95 5.99
CA TYR A 59 2.41 8.83 4.59
C TYR A 59 2.57 10.15 3.84
N GLN A 60 2.21 11.27 4.46
CA GLN A 60 2.43 12.60 3.90
C GLN A 60 3.93 12.86 3.64
N SER A 61 4.80 12.55 4.62
CA SER A 61 6.25 12.70 4.46
C SER A 61 6.80 11.81 3.34
N ALA A 62 6.32 10.56 3.22
CA ALA A 62 6.70 9.67 2.14
C ALA A 62 6.27 10.21 0.77
N LEU A 63 5.06 10.76 0.67
CA LEU A 63 4.53 11.37 -0.55
C LEU A 63 5.40 12.57 -0.98
N GLU A 64 5.77 13.43 -0.04
CA GLU A 64 6.64 14.59 -0.29
C GLU A 64 8.03 14.17 -0.78
N LYS A 65 8.64 13.14 -0.18
CA LYS A 65 9.92 12.58 -0.62
C LYS A 65 9.86 12.04 -2.05
N LEU A 66 8.80 11.29 -2.37
CA LEU A 66 8.57 10.77 -3.72
C LEU A 66 8.36 11.89 -4.73
N ASN A 67 7.63 12.94 -4.35
CA ASN A 67 7.40 14.11 -5.19
C ASN A 67 8.69 14.86 -5.49
N HIS A 68 9.50 15.10 -4.45
CA HIS A 68 10.81 15.74 -4.58
C HIS A 68 11.74 14.95 -5.52
N SER A 69 11.65 13.62 -5.44
CA SER A 69 12.41 12.69 -6.30
C SER A 69 11.80 12.54 -7.71
N LYS A 70 10.72 13.27 -8.03
CA LYS A 70 9.98 13.21 -9.31
C LYS A 70 9.47 11.81 -9.67
N LEU A 71 9.25 10.96 -8.66
CA LEU A 71 8.81 9.57 -8.82
C LEU A 71 7.29 9.41 -8.88
N ILE A 72 6.54 10.48 -8.63
CA ILE A 72 5.08 10.46 -8.63
C ILE A 72 4.52 11.61 -9.46
N TYR A 73 3.24 11.53 -9.80
CA TYR A 73 2.53 12.58 -10.54
C TYR A 73 1.02 12.53 -10.26
N SER A 74 0.35 13.67 -10.43
CA SER A 74 -1.10 13.78 -10.32
C SER A 74 -1.81 13.29 -11.60
N CYS A 75 -2.90 12.56 -11.42
CA CYS A 75 -3.68 11.96 -12.48
C CYS A 75 -5.15 12.35 -12.33
N SER A 76 -5.67 13.08 -13.31
CA SER A 76 -7.08 13.51 -13.40
C SER A 76 -7.97 12.54 -14.19
N CYS A 77 -7.45 11.38 -14.61
CA CYS A 77 -8.24 10.42 -15.37
C CYS A 77 -9.35 9.80 -14.51
N SER A 78 -10.60 9.97 -14.95
CA SER A 78 -11.75 9.34 -14.31
C SER A 78 -11.76 7.82 -14.53
N ARG A 79 -12.40 7.08 -13.62
CA ARG A 79 -12.58 5.63 -13.78
C ARG A 79 -13.29 5.27 -15.09
N LYS A 80 -14.25 6.11 -15.54
CA LYS A 80 -14.96 5.93 -16.81
C LYS A 80 -14.03 6.03 -18.01
N GLN A 81 -13.14 7.04 -18.04
CA GLN A 81 -12.13 7.17 -19.09
C GLN A 81 -11.17 5.97 -19.11
N LEU A 82 -10.71 5.52 -17.94
CA LEU A 82 -9.78 4.40 -17.86
C LEU A 82 -10.39 3.09 -18.36
N LYS A 83 -11.64 2.81 -18.00
CA LYS A 83 -12.37 1.63 -18.50
C LYS A 83 -12.57 1.63 -20.02
N ALA A 84 -12.61 2.80 -20.65
CA ALA A 84 -12.78 2.91 -22.09
C ALA A 84 -11.47 2.73 -22.88
N ILE A 85 -10.31 2.81 -22.21
CA ILE A 85 -9.00 2.83 -22.86
C ILE A 85 -8.18 1.59 -22.48
N SER A 86 -8.49 0.95 -21.35
CA SER A 86 -7.74 -0.19 -20.83
C SER A 86 -8.67 -1.31 -20.37
N ASP A 87 -8.72 -2.37 -21.17
CA ASP A 87 -9.58 -3.53 -20.93
C ASP A 87 -9.12 -4.37 -19.72
N ASN A 88 -7.82 -4.37 -19.44
CA ASN A 88 -7.24 -5.06 -18.28
C ASN A 88 -7.14 -4.17 -17.02
N GLY A 89 -7.59 -2.91 -17.11
CA GLY A 89 -7.58 -1.95 -16.01
C GLY A 89 -6.20 -1.34 -15.70
N ILE A 90 -5.16 -1.69 -16.47
CA ILE A 90 -3.80 -1.17 -16.30
C ILE A 90 -3.73 0.25 -16.85
N TYR A 91 -3.16 1.18 -16.08
CA TYR A 91 -3.11 2.59 -16.47
C TYR A 91 -2.12 2.82 -17.62
N PRO A 92 -2.54 3.41 -18.76
CA PRO A 92 -1.68 3.53 -19.94
C PRO A 92 -0.76 4.75 -19.94
N GLY A 93 -0.60 5.46 -18.82
CA GLY A 93 0.36 6.56 -18.71
C GLY A 93 -0.09 7.93 -19.22
N LEU A 94 -1.39 8.15 -19.46
CA LEU A 94 -1.94 9.37 -20.10
C LEU A 94 -1.48 10.70 -19.47
N CYS A 95 -1.28 10.72 -18.15
CA CYS A 95 -0.89 11.91 -17.41
C CYS A 95 0.60 11.93 -17.05
N ARG A 96 1.37 10.86 -17.29
CA ARG A 96 2.73 10.69 -16.77
C ARG A 96 3.68 11.84 -17.13
N ASN A 97 3.53 12.38 -18.35
CA ASN A 97 4.41 13.41 -18.92
C ASN A 97 3.71 14.78 -19.06
N LYS A 98 2.56 14.98 -18.41
CA LYS A 98 1.86 16.27 -18.47
C LYS A 98 2.59 17.31 -17.62
N ALA A 99 2.53 18.57 -18.03
CA ALA A 99 2.98 19.67 -17.20
C ALA A 99 1.94 19.97 -16.10
N GLY A 100 2.34 20.72 -15.08
CA GLY A 100 1.41 21.24 -14.07
C GLY A 100 0.94 20.22 -13.04
N HIS A 101 1.73 19.16 -12.78
CA HIS A 101 1.43 18.23 -11.69
C HIS A 101 1.39 18.95 -10.34
N ASN A 102 0.29 18.76 -9.63
CA ASN A 102 0.09 19.28 -8.29
C ASN A 102 -0.39 18.13 -7.40
N ILE A 103 0.45 17.69 -6.47
CA ILE A 103 0.13 16.58 -5.57
C ILE A 103 -0.90 16.96 -4.49
N ASN A 104 -1.17 18.25 -4.32
CA ASN A 104 -2.13 18.77 -3.34
C ASN A 104 -3.53 19.00 -3.95
N ASP A 105 -3.72 18.73 -5.25
CA ASP A 105 -5.04 18.85 -5.89
C ASP A 105 -5.93 17.65 -5.53
N LYS A 106 -6.92 17.93 -4.69
CA LYS A 106 -7.91 16.95 -4.18
C LYS A 106 -8.80 16.34 -5.26
N ASN A 107 -8.82 16.89 -6.48
CA ASN A 107 -9.56 16.33 -7.61
C ASN A 107 -8.74 15.32 -8.43
N THR A 108 -7.50 15.04 -8.02
CA THR A 108 -6.59 14.14 -8.71
C THR A 108 -6.12 13.02 -7.80
N ALA A 109 -5.87 11.84 -8.38
CA ALA A 109 -5.18 10.77 -7.68
C ALA A 109 -3.66 10.88 -7.93
N ILE A 110 -2.84 10.44 -6.99
CA ILE A 110 -1.39 10.39 -7.16
C ILE A 110 -0.98 8.99 -7.59
N ARG A 111 -0.23 8.92 -8.69
CA ARG A 111 0.34 7.67 -9.23
C ARG A 111 1.84 7.66 -9.07
N ILE A 112 2.39 6.47 -8.85
CA ILE A 112 3.83 6.23 -8.86
C ILE A 112 4.30 5.88 -10.27
N LYS A 113 5.44 6.45 -10.68
CA LYS A 113 6.12 6.09 -11.93
C LYS A 113 6.81 4.76 -11.73
N VAL A 114 6.22 3.73 -12.31
CA VAL A 114 6.81 2.39 -12.26
C VAL A 114 7.94 2.31 -13.30
N PRO A 115 9.16 1.88 -12.89
CA PRO A 115 10.26 1.65 -13.82
C PRO A 115 9.99 0.44 -14.70
N ALA A 116 10.58 0.44 -15.90
CA ALA A 116 10.43 -0.64 -16.89
C ALA A 116 11.37 -1.83 -16.61
N GLU A 117 11.53 -2.19 -15.33
CA GLU A 117 12.43 -3.23 -14.85
C GLU A 117 11.65 -4.44 -14.31
N SER A 118 12.32 -5.59 -14.24
CA SER A 118 11.78 -6.76 -13.55
C SER A 118 12.22 -6.71 -12.09
N ILE A 119 11.26 -6.80 -11.19
CA ILE A 119 11.50 -6.90 -9.75
C ILE A 119 11.46 -8.37 -9.39
N SER A 120 12.49 -8.85 -8.70
CA SER A 120 12.58 -10.24 -8.28
C SER A 120 12.97 -10.33 -6.81
N PHE A 121 12.45 -11.32 -6.11
CA PHE A 121 12.84 -11.68 -4.75
C PHE A 121 12.71 -13.19 -4.53
N ILE A 122 13.34 -13.69 -3.47
CA ILE A 122 13.16 -15.07 -3.02
C ILE A 122 12.14 -15.05 -1.87
N ASP A 123 10.96 -15.57 -2.15
CA ASP A 123 9.98 -15.89 -1.11
C ASP A 123 10.45 -17.15 -0.37
N GLN A 124 10.37 -17.17 0.96
CA GLN A 124 10.86 -18.30 1.75
C GLN A 124 10.05 -19.59 1.52
N ILE A 125 8.81 -19.47 1.05
CA ILE A 125 7.93 -20.60 0.76
C ILE A 125 7.86 -20.85 -0.74
N GLN A 126 7.50 -19.83 -1.52
CA GLN A 126 7.27 -19.94 -2.96
C GLN A 126 8.54 -19.86 -3.81
N GLN A 127 9.71 -19.66 -3.18
CA GLN A 127 11.00 -19.50 -3.84
C GLN A 127 11.02 -18.24 -4.73
N LYS A 128 11.79 -18.28 -5.83
CA LYS A 128 12.00 -17.12 -6.70
C LYS A 128 10.69 -16.65 -7.33
N TYR A 129 10.29 -15.43 -7.01
CA TYR A 129 9.23 -14.70 -7.70
C TYR A 129 9.84 -13.56 -8.51
N SER A 130 9.28 -13.30 -9.70
CA SER A 130 9.71 -12.20 -10.56
C SER A 130 8.53 -11.61 -11.32
N GLN A 131 8.46 -10.29 -11.39
CA GLN A 131 7.37 -9.57 -12.03
C GLN A 131 7.85 -8.30 -12.73
N LYS A 132 7.22 -7.92 -13.84
CA LYS A 132 7.50 -6.65 -14.53
C LYS A 132 6.33 -5.70 -14.30
N LEU A 133 6.38 -4.97 -13.19
CA LEU A 133 5.27 -4.12 -12.74
C LEU A 133 4.79 -3.11 -13.80
N SER A 134 5.68 -2.62 -14.67
CA SER A 134 5.29 -1.70 -15.74
C SER A 134 4.29 -2.31 -16.74
N GLN A 135 4.30 -3.64 -16.88
CA GLN A 135 3.38 -4.40 -17.74
C GLN A 135 2.19 -4.95 -16.97
N ASP A 136 2.41 -5.38 -15.73
CA ASP A 136 1.40 -6.12 -14.95
C ASP A 136 0.49 -5.22 -14.11
N ALA A 137 0.97 -4.04 -13.72
CA ALA A 137 0.25 -3.09 -12.87
C ALA A 137 0.21 -1.67 -13.46
N GLY A 138 1.23 -1.30 -14.24
CA GLY A 138 1.44 0.06 -14.72
C GLY A 138 1.66 1.05 -13.58
N ASP A 139 1.55 2.35 -13.88
CA ASP A 139 1.66 3.40 -12.86
C ASP A 139 0.41 3.39 -11.96
N PHE A 140 0.45 2.65 -10.85
CA PHE A 140 -0.67 2.49 -9.94
C PHE A 140 -0.84 3.67 -8.97
N ILE A 141 -2.04 3.78 -8.38
CA ILE A 141 -2.38 4.85 -7.44
C ILE A 141 -1.77 4.54 -6.07
N ILE A 142 -1.11 5.53 -5.48
CA ILE A 142 -0.58 5.47 -4.11
C ILE A 142 -1.29 6.42 -3.14
N TYR A 143 -2.05 7.40 -3.65
CA TYR A 143 -2.83 8.35 -2.85
C TYR A 143 -4.08 8.82 -3.62
N ARG A 144 -5.19 9.03 -2.91
CA ARG A 144 -6.48 9.45 -3.48
C ARG A 144 -6.99 10.73 -2.85
#